data_AF-A0A965UXV3-F1
#
_entry.id   AF-A0A965UXV3-F1
#
_cell.length_a   1.000
_cell.length_b   1.000
_cell.length_c   1.000
_cell.angle_alpha   90.00
_cell.angle_beta   90.00
_cell.angle_gamma   90.00
#
_symmetry.space_group_name_H-M   'P 1'
#
loop_
_entity.id
_entity.type
_entity.pdbx_description
1 polymer ?
#
loop_
_entity_poly.entity_id
_entity_poly.type
_entity_poly.pdbx_seq_one_letter_code
_entity_poly.pdbx_strand_id
1 'polypeptide(L)'
;MTELRMPGELRGKSPIDTLKENIGLAISLEGFAARFFGQGTQTTGVIEYPGSLTQEQAENLSKSFDNAHKGFRKAHKTGILSGGAKFVATQVANDQAQMLDSRRLAVEDIARAYRVPLNMIGLNEKGGQSYNSNEQNAISFVVHTLRPWLAKLEDAFSTLLKDTAYIAFSTDELLRGDYATRIEGYAKMLQNGVLSVNEVRRKENMRPIENGDKVRVPLTNVDINAANLVEDETKVAMAQKLISMGFVPEDVLKSLGLAPIAHTGLPTVQLQNPTQVPDGSYETG
;
A
#
# COMPACT_ATOMS: atom_id res chain seq x y z
N MET A 1 6.19 -15.51 -14.88
CA MET A 1 5.07 -14.65 -14.45
C MET A 1 4.97 -13.49 -15.41
N THR A 2 3.80 -13.25 -15.96
CA THR A 2 3.59 -12.22 -16.96
C THR A 2 2.69 -11.12 -16.39
N GLU A 3 3.02 -9.87 -16.68
CA GLU A 3 2.46 -8.72 -15.97
C GLU A 3 1.04 -8.40 -16.40
N LEU A 4 0.80 -8.39 -17.72
CA LEU A 4 -0.47 -8.04 -18.31
C LEU A 4 -1.04 -9.24 -19.05
N ARG A 5 -2.06 -9.90 -18.48
CA ARG A 5 -2.82 -10.92 -19.20
C ARG A 5 -4.00 -10.21 -19.87
N MET A 6 -3.96 -10.09 -21.19
CA MET A 6 -5.07 -9.51 -21.93
C MET A 6 -6.29 -10.46 -21.90
N PRO A 7 -7.53 -9.94 -21.95
CA PRO A 7 -8.71 -10.78 -22.03
C PRO A 7 -8.60 -11.75 -23.21
N GLY A 8 -8.71 -13.05 -22.94
CA GLY A 8 -8.61 -14.10 -23.97
C GLY A 8 -7.21 -14.67 -24.20
N GLU A 9 -6.14 -14.10 -23.62
CA GLU A 9 -4.78 -14.65 -23.77
C GLU A 9 -4.40 -15.61 -22.62
N LEU A 10 -3.75 -16.73 -22.99
CA LEU A 10 -3.22 -17.74 -22.05
C LEU A 10 -1.88 -17.34 -21.44
N ARG A 11 -1.09 -16.51 -22.13
CA ARG A 11 0.19 -15.97 -21.67
C ARG A 11 0.02 -14.48 -21.50
N GLY A 12 0.58 -13.90 -20.44
CA GLY A 12 0.63 -12.45 -20.38
C GLY A 12 1.81 -11.90 -21.17
N LYS A 13 1.75 -10.59 -21.41
CA LYS A 13 2.75 -9.84 -22.14
C LYS A 13 3.75 -9.18 -21.17
N SER A 14 5.00 -9.06 -21.62
CA SER A 14 6.03 -8.30 -20.91
C SER A 14 5.78 -6.79 -21.05
N PRO A 15 6.02 -5.95 -20.02
CA PRO A 15 5.92 -4.50 -20.15
C PRO A 15 6.83 -3.94 -21.23
N ILE A 16 8.00 -4.54 -21.42
CA ILE A 16 8.96 -4.15 -22.46
C ILE A 16 8.35 -4.38 -23.85
N ASP A 17 7.65 -5.50 -24.04
CA ASP A 17 6.98 -5.79 -25.30
C ASP A 17 5.79 -4.86 -25.56
N THR A 18 5.13 -4.39 -24.50
CA THR A 18 4.06 -3.38 -24.64
C THR A 18 4.60 -1.98 -24.93
N LEU A 19 5.80 -1.65 -24.46
CA LEU A 19 6.43 -0.33 -24.62
C LEU A 19 7.49 -0.26 -25.71
N LYS A 20 7.63 -1.32 -26.51
CA LYS A 20 8.66 -1.41 -27.55
C LYS A 20 8.70 -0.19 -28.47
N GLU A 21 7.54 0.33 -28.85
CA GLU A 21 7.43 1.53 -29.71
C GLU A 21 7.89 2.81 -28.99
N ASN A 22 7.45 3.03 -27.74
CA ASN A 22 7.86 4.19 -26.94
C ASN A 22 9.37 4.16 -26.63
N ILE A 23 9.91 2.98 -26.29
CA ILE A 23 11.36 2.80 -26.08
C ILE A 23 12.13 3.05 -27.38
N GLY A 24 11.62 2.56 -28.52
CA GLY A 24 12.20 2.82 -29.84
C GLY A 24 12.21 4.31 -30.20
N LEU A 25 11.13 5.02 -29.88
CA LEU A 25 11.04 6.47 -30.02
C LEU A 25 12.06 7.19 -29.13
N ALA A 26 12.18 6.78 -27.86
CA ALA A 26 13.14 7.36 -26.92
C ALA A 26 14.60 7.18 -27.38
N ILE A 27 14.98 5.99 -27.85
CA ILE A 27 16.30 5.70 -28.41
C ILE A 27 16.56 6.57 -29.65
N SER A 28 15.56 6.73 -30.51
CA SER A 28 15.68 7.54 -31.72
C SER A 28 15.86 9.02 -31.38
N LEU A 29 15.13 9.51 -30.39
CA LEU A 29 15.22 10.88 -29.90
C LEU A 29 16.56 11.15 -29.23
N GLU A 30 17.08 10.20 -28.45
CA GLU A 30 18.40 10.29 -27.84
C GLU A 30 19.51 10.25 -28.91
N GLY A 31 19.38 9.40 -29.92
CA GLY A 31 20.29 9.37 -31.08
C GLY A 31 20.27 10.68 -31.87
N PHE A 32 19.09 11.28 -32.06
CA PHE A 32 18.95 12.60 -32.67
C PHE A 32 19.59 13.68 -31.79
N ALA A 33 19.34 13.68 -30.47
CA ALA A 33 19.96 14.61 -29.52
C ALA A 33 21.49 14.49 -29.51
N ALA A 34 22.03 13.28 -29.46
CA ALA A 34 23.47 13.04 -29.46
C ALA A 34 24.12 13.55 -30.75
N ARG A 35 23.46 13.40 -31.90
CA ARG A 35 23.93 13.96 -33.18
C ARG A 35 23.82 15.47 -33.21
N PHE A 36 22.68 16.00 -32.80
CA PHE A 36 22.38 17.44 -32.79
C PHE A 36 23.35 18.21 -31.90
N PHE A 37 23.59 17.75 -30.67
CA PHE A 37 24.54 18.37 -29.74
C PHE A 37 26.00 17.99 -30.02
N GLY A 38 26.26 16.75 -30.46
CA GLY A 38 27.63 16.24 -30.69
C GLY A 38 28.28 16.78 -31.97
N GLN A 39 27.50 17.15 -32.98
CA GLN A 39 28.03 17.73 -34.22
C GLN A 39 28.46 19.19 -34.06
N GLY A 40 28.10 19.86 -32.95
CA GLY A 40 28.63 21.16 -32.54
C GLY A 40 28.14 22.35 -33.37
N THR A 41 27.86 22.15 -34.66
CA THR A 41 27.33 23.16 -35.57
C THR A 41 25.88 22.85 -35.89
N GLN A 42 24.97 23.75 -35.48
CA GLN A 42 23.67 23.90 -36.12
C GLN A 42 23.87 24.55 -37.49
N THR A 43 24.57 23.87 -38.40
CA THR A 43 24.60 24.29 -39.81
C THR A 43 23.41 23.70 -40.54
N THR A 44 22.21 23.80 -39.96
CA THR A 44 20.97 23.82 -40.73
C THR A 44 20.85 25.23 -41.28
N GLY A 45 21.50 25.45 -42.42
CA GLY A 45 21.45 26.71 -43.12
C GLY A 45 21.73 26.49 -44.59
N VAL A 46 21.14 27.34 -45.42
CA VAL A 46 21.36 27.30 -46.86
C VAL A 46 22.50 28.28 -47.18
N ILE A 47 23.49 27.82 -47.94
CA ILE A 47 24.51 28.69 -48.51
C ILE A 47 23.92 29.25 -49.81
N GLU A 48 23.51 30.52 -49.77
CA GLU A 48 23.02 31.22 -50.95
C GLU A 48 24.21 31.79 -51.72
N TYR A 49 24.36 31.40 -52.99
CA TYR A 49 25.40 31.93 -53.88
C TYR A 49 24.76 32.75 -55.01
N PRO A 50 25.19 34.01 -55.24
CA PRO A 50 24.52 34.93 -56.17
C PRO A 50 24.77 34.66 -57.67
N GLY A 51 25.54 33.63 -58.04
CA GLY A 51 25.88 33.26 -59.41
C GLY A 51 25.60 31.79 -59.75
N SER A 52 25.91 31.37 -60.98
CA SER A 52 25.80 29.97 -61.41
C SER A 52 27.03 29.18 -60.96
N LEU A 53 26.83 28.15 -60.12
CA LEU A 53 27.88 27.18 -59.81
C LEU A 53 27.80 25.97 -60.74
N THR A 54 28.96 25.45 -61.14
CA THR A 54 29.03 24.07 -61.64
C THR A 54 28.89 23.09 -60.49
N GLN A 55 28.43 21.86 -60.77
CA GLN A 55 28.21 20.83 -59.75
C GLN A 55 29.50 20.51 -58.95
N GLU A 56 30.65 20.50 -59.62
CA GLU A 56 31.97 20.34 -58.99
C GLU A 56 32.32 21.46 -58.00
N GLN A 57 32.03 22.71 -58.37
CA GLN A 57 32.28 23.85 -57.48
C GLN A 57 31.38 23.80 -56.25
N ALA A 58 30.13 23.35 -56.40
CA ALA A 58 29.17 23.26 -55.31
C ALA A 58 29.58 22.16 -54.31
N GLU A 59 30.03 21.00 -54.81
CA GLU A 59 30.58 19.95 -53.96
C GLU A 59 31.87 20.35 -53.24
N ASN A 60 32.76 21.07 -53.91
CA ASN A 60 34.00 21.53 -53.28
C ASN A 60 33.73 22.59 -52.20
N LEU A 61 32.76 23.47 -52.43
CA LEU A 61 32.34 24.47 -51.44
C LEU A 61 31.68 23.81 -50.22
N SER A 62 30.79 22.83 -50.43
CA SER A 62 30.15 22.11 -49.33
C SER A 62 31.15 21.28 -48.52
N LYS A 63 32.04 20.53 -49.18
CA LYS A 63 33.10 19.75 -48.51
C LYS A 63 34.06 20.65 -47.73
N SER A 64 34.42 21.81 -48.27
CA SER A 64 35.29 22.77 -47.58
C SER A 64 34.62 23.36 -46.34
N PHE A 65 33.34 23.71 -46.45
CA PHE A 65 32.55 24.19 -45.32
C PHE A 65 32.38 23.11 -44.25
N ASP A 66 32.02 21.89 -44.64
CA ASP A 66 31.92 20.74 -43.72
C ASP A 66 33.26 20.45 -43.04
N ASN A 67 34.37 20.47 -43.76
CA ASN A 67 35.69 20.23 -43.16
C ASN A 67 36.09 21.31 -42.13
N ALA A 68 35.65 22.55 -42.35
CA ALA A 68 35.94 23.67 -41.47
C ALA A 68 35.04 23.69 -40.22
N HIS A 69 33.80 23.22 -40.33
CA HIS A 69 32.77 23.41 -39.30
C HIS A 69 32.21 22.12 -38.67
N LYS A 70 32.42 20.95 -39.26
CA LYS A 70 31.91 19.67 -38.75
C LYS A 70 32.66 19.23 -37.49
N GLY A 71 31.91 18.96 -36.44
CA GLY A 71 32.38 18.36 -35.19
C GLY A 71 32.56 19.37 -34.06
N PHE A 72 32.41 18.88 -32.82
CA PHE A 72 32.37 19.69 -31.60
C PHE A 72 33.51 20.71 -31.46
N ARG A 73 34.76 20.35 -31.79
CA ARG A 73 35.93 21.26 -31.70
C ARG A 73 35.93 22.39 -32.74
N LYS A 74 35.13 22.26 -33.81
CA LYS A 74 35.08 23.18 -34.94
C LYS A 74 33.79 24.00 -35.00
N ALA A 75 32.87 23.75 -34.05
CA ALA A 75 31.55 24.35 -33.89
C ALA A 75 31.50 25.89 -33.95
N HIS A 76 32.58 26.56 -33.56
CA HIS A 76 32.66 28.02 -33.48
C HIS A 76 33.77 28.62 -34.34
N LYS A 77 34.30 27.88 -35.32
CA LYS A 77 35.22 28.47 -36.29
C LYS A 77 34.45 29.47 -37.15
N THR A 78 35.09 30.58 -37.49
CA THR A 78 34.53 31.57 -38.43
C THR A 78 34.60 31.00 -39.85
N GLY A 79 33.44 30.89 -40.50
CA GLY A 79 33.35 30.44 -41.88
C GLY A 79 33.60 31.60 -42.83
N ILE A 80 34.62 31.48 -43.67
CA ILE A 80 34.88 32.46 -44.73
C ILE A 80 34.25 31.89 -46.01
N LEU A 81 33.25 32.61 -46.54
CA LEU A 81 32.60 32.26 -47.79
C LEU A 81 33.12 33.18 -48.91
N SER A 82 33.60 32.58 -50.00
CA SER A 82 34.10 33.30 -51.17
C SER A 82 32.98 33.66 -52.16
N GLY A 83 33.14 34.74 -52.91
CA GLY A 83 32.25 35.06 -54.05
C GLY A 83 30.89 35.65 -53.68
N GLY A 84 30.76 36.28 -52.50
CA GLY A 84 29.51 36.92 -52.06
C GLY A 84 28.46 35.94 -51.53
N ALA A 85 28.83 34.68 -51.29
CA ALA A 85 27.94 33.69 -50.71
C ALA A 85 27.54 34.07 -49.27
N LYS A 86 26.26 33.91 -48.93
CA LYS A 86 25.72 34.20 -47.61
C LYS A 86 25.23 32.91 -46.96
N PHE A 87 25.57 32.73 -45.69
CA PHE A 87 25.02 31.66 -44.87
C PHE A 87 23.72 32.14 -44.23
N VAL A 88 22.58 31.61 -44.66
CA VAL A 88 21.28 31.86 -44.03
C VAL A 88 21.05 30.77 -43.00
N ALA A 89 21.19 31.11 -41.72
CA ALA A 89 20.91 30.18 -40.63
C ALA A 89 19.41 29.91 -40.54
N THR A 90 19.00 28.65 -40.71
CA THR A 90 17.65 28.19 -40.38
C THR A 90 17.64 27.91 -38.87
N GLN A 91 17.35 28.93 -38.07
CA GLN A 91 17.33 28.77 -36.62
C GLN A 91 16.18 27.85 -36.19
N VAL A 92 16.52 26.83 -35.40
CA VAL A 92 15.55 26.02 -34.66
C VAL A 92 15.64 26.43 -33.19
N ALA A 93 14.90 27.47 -32.82
CA ALA A 93 15.08 28.15 -31.54
C ALA A 93 14.44 27.44 -30.32
N ASN A 94 13.64 26.38 -30.52
CA ASN A 94 12.81 25.80 -29.44
C ASN A 94 13.07 24.32 -29.10
N ASP A 95 14.00 23.64 -29.80
CA ASP A 95 14.18 22.19 -29.66
C ASP A 95 14.78 21.76 -28.32
N GLN A 96 15.60 22.61 -27.68
CA GLN A 96 16.38 22.16 -26.51
C GLN A 96 15.50 21.90 -25.28
N ALA A 97 14.53 22.78 -25.01
CA ALA A 97 13.57 22.61 -23.93
C ALA A 97 12.63 21.43 -24.23
N GLN A 98 12.11 21.36 -25.45
CA GLN A 98 11.21 20.28 -25.88
C GLN A 98 11.90 18.90 -25.89
N MET A 99 13.21 18.83 -26.19
CA MET A 99 14.01 17.60 -26.08
C MET A 99 14.20 17.14 -24.64
N LEU A 100 14.36 18.07 -23.70
CA LEU A 100 14.48 17.72 -22.29
C LEU A 100 13.15 17.15 -21.79
N ASP A 101 12.04 17.78 -22.15
CA ASP A 101 10.71 17.31 -21.77
C ASP A 101 10.36 15.97 -22.43
N SER A 102 10.73 15.77 -23.70
CA SER A 102 10.52 14.48 -24.38
C SER A 102 11.32 13.35 -23.73
N ARG A 103 12.54 13.63 -23.23
CA ARG A 103 13.34 12.65 -22.46
C ARG A 103 12.72 12.35 -21.09
N ARG A 104 12.12 13.36 -20.43
CA ARG A 104 11.39 13.15 -19.18
C ARG A 104 10.16 12.27 -19.40
N LEU A 105 9.37 12.56 -20.43
CA LEU A 105 8.20 11.77 -20.79
C LEU A 105 8.55 10.28 -21.05
N ALA A 106 9.69 10.01 -21.70
CA ALA A 106 10.17 8.64 -21.89
C ALA A 106 10.45 7.92 -20.55
N VAL A 107 11.05 8.61 -19.57
CA VAL A 107 11.28 8.06 -18.23
C VAL A 107 9.94 7.83 -17.50
N GLU A 108 9.00 8.76 -17.62
CA GLU A 108 7.67 8.64 -17.03
C GLU A 108 6.86 7.48 -17.62
N ASP A 109 6.94 7.24 -18.92
CA ASP A 109 6.30 6.10 -19.58
C ASP A 109 6.84 4.76 -19.07
N ILE A 110 8.16 4.66 -18.88
CA ILE A 110 8.80 3.47 -18.30
C ILE A 110 8.36 3.30 -16.84
N ALA A 111 8.35 4.37 -16.06
CA ALA A 111 7.89 4.34 -14.66
C ALA A 111 6.44 3.86 -14.55
N ARG A 112 5.57 4.36 -15.44
CA ARG A 112 4.15 3.99 -15.52
C ARG A 112 3.97 2.52 -15.89
N ALA A 113 4.81 1.97 -16.76
CA ALA A 113 4.82 0.55 -17.11
C ALA A 113 4.93 -0.36 -15.88
N TYR A 114 5.94 -0.06 -15.05
CA TYR A 114 6.28 -0.84 -13.86
C TYR A 114 5.48 -0.40 -12.63
N ARG A 115 4.60 0.60 -12.78
CA ARG A 115 3.78 1.22 -11.71
C ARG A 115 4.61 1.88 -10.61
N VAL A 116 5.90 2.17 -10.88
CA VAL A 116 6.83 2.74 -9.91
C VAL A 116 6.62 4.25 -9.83
N PRO A 117 6.41 4.80 -8.62
CA PRO A 117 6.32 6.25 -8.42
C PRO A 117 7.57 7.01 -8.87
N LEU A 118 7.39 8.16 -9.51
CA LEU A 118 8.49 8.98 -10.08
C LEU A 118 9.51 9.44 -9.03
N ASN A 119 9.04 9.70 -7.81
CA ASN A 119 9.90 10.11 -6.69
C ASN A 119 10.93 9.04 -6.32
N MET A 120 10.60 7.75 -6.51
CA MET A 120 11.53 6.64 -6.25
C MET A 120 12.59 6.47 -7.34
N ILE A 121 12.30 6.93 -8.56
CA ILE A 121 13.25 6.91 -9.70
C ILE A 121 14.17 8.14 -9.65
N GLY A 122 13.95 9.07 -8.70
CA GLY A 122 14.71 10.31 -8.59
C GLY A 122 14.26 11.39 -9.58
N LEU A 123 13.17 11.17 -10.30
CA LEU A 123 12.54 12.17 -11.16
C LEU A 123 11.57 13.00 -10.30
N ASN A 124 12.13 13.80 -9.41
CA ASN A 124 11.35 14.74 -8.62
C ASN A 124 11.22 16.08 -9.36
N GLU A 125 9.99 16.55 -9.57
CA GLU A 125 9.78 17.96 -9.92
C GLU A 125 10.34 18.84 -8.80
N LYS A 126 11.13 19.85 -9.17
CA LYS A 126 11.73 20.78 -8.20
C LYS A 126 10.62 21.47 -7.40
N GLY A 127 10.49 21.12 -6.12
CA GLY A 127 9.62 21.80 -5.15
C GLY A 127 8.43 21.00 -4.60
N GLY A 128 8.17 19.77 -5.05
CA GLY A 128 6.92 19.06 -4.74
C GLY A 128 6.92 18.12 -3.52
N GLN A 129 8.06 17.78 -2.91
CA GLN A 129 8.11 16.72 -1.89
C GLN A 129 8.13 17.31 -0.47
N SER A 130 6.94 17.49 0.10
CA SER A 130 6.78 17.66 1.55
C SER A 130 7.03 16.30 2.24
N TYR A 131 7.69 16.28 3.40
CA TYR A 131 8.06 15.06 4.13
C TYR A 131 6.87 14.12 4.39
N ASN A 132 5.68 14.68 4.67
CA ASN A 132 4.43 13.91 4.84
C ASN A 132 3.99 13.18 3.56
N SER A 133 4.42 13.66 2.38
CA SER A 133 4.14 12.99 1.11
C SER A 133 4.99 11.73 0.94
N ASN A 134 6.16 11.63 1.57
CA ASN A 134 7.09 10.53 1.30
C ASN A 134 6.61 9.20 1.89
N GLU A 135 6.00 9.23 3.08
CA GLU A 135 5.38 8.06 3.71
C GLU A 135 4.18 7.56 2.89
N GLN A 136 3.31 8.49 2.46
CA GLN A 136 2.18 8.16 1.61
C GLN A 136 2.63 7.62 0.24
N ASN A 137 3.75 8.13 -0.30
CA ASN A 137 4.35 7.62 -1.53
C ASN A 137 4.94 6.22 -1.34
N ALA A 138 5.54 5.93 -0.18
CA ALA A 138 6.02 4.59 0.17
C ALA A 138 4.85 3.59 0.28
N ILE A 139 3.73 3.99 0.91
CA ILE A 139 2.50 3.18 0.96
C ILE A 139 1.97 2.93 -0.45
N SER A 140 1.87 3.98 -1.27
CA SER A 140 1.42 3.89 -2.66
C SER A 140 2.26 2.90 -3.47
N PHE A 141 3.58 2.91 -3.30
CA PHE A 141 4.48 1.95 -3.94
C PHE A 141 4.21 0.50 -3.51
N VAL A 142 4.09 0.25 -2.20
CA VAL A 142 3.80 -1.09 -1.69
C VAL A 142 2.46 -1.61 -2.22
N VAL A 143 1.42 -0.75 -2.20
CA VAL A 143 0.06 -1.12 -2.60
C VAL A 143 -0.07 -1.32 -4.11
N HIS A 144 0.43 -0.39 -4.92
CA HIS A 144 0.18 -0.40 -6.37
C HIS A 144 1.25 -1.13 -7.18
N THR A 145 2.49 -1.17 -6.69
CA THR A 145 3.59 -1.89 -7.36
C THR A 145 3.78 -3.27 -6.76
N LEU A 146 4.18 -3.38 -5.49
CA LEU A 146 4.66 -4.64 -4.92
C LEU A 146 3.57 -5.66 -4.67
N ARG A 147 2.41 -5.24 -4.13
CA ARG A 147 1.32 -6.16 -3.75
C ARG A 147 0.84 -7.06 -4.92
N PRO A 148 0.60 -6.54 -6.14
CA PRO A 148 0.28 -7.38 -7.30
C PRO A 148 1.35 -8.43 -7.65
N TRP A 149 2.63 -8.11 -7.45
CA TRP A 149 3.73 -9.05 -7.71
C TRP A 149 3.80 -10.13 -6.65
N LEU A 150 3.74 -9.72 -5.38
CA LEU A 150 3.76 -10.64 -4.25
C LEU A 150 2.58 -11.61 -4.33
N ALA A 151 1.37 -11.13 -4.59
CA ALA A 151 0.19 -12.00 -4.73
C ALA A 151 0.39 -13.06 -5.83
N LYS A 152 0.95 -12.68 -6.99
CA LYS A 152 1.25 -13.65 -8.07
C LYS A 152 2.30 -14.69 -7.64
N LEU A 153 3.28 -14.29 -6.84
CA LEU A 153 4.30 -15.19 -6.29
C LEU A 153 3.72 -16.11 -5.21
N GLU A 154 2.90 -15.57 -4.32
CA GLU A 154 2.18 -16.32 -3.28
C GLU A 154 1.30 -17.38 -3.91
N ASP A 155 0.46 -17.03 -4.89
CA ASP A 155 -0.40 -17.98 -5.58
C ASP A 155 0.42 -19.07 -6.28
N ALA A 156 1.43 -18.67 -7.06
CA ALA A 156 2.24 -19.62 -7.82
C ALA A 156 3.02 -20.58 -6.90
N PHE A 157 3.64 -20.09 -5.84
CA PHE A 157 4.42 -20.94 -4.94
C PHE A 157 3.54 -21.72 -3.96
N SER A 158 2.37 -21.21 -3.59
CA SER A 158 1.43 -21.97 -2.73
C SER A 158 0.93 -23.23 -3.43
N THR A 159 0.78 -23.23 -4.76
CA THR A 159 0.43 -24.47 -5.50
C THR A 159 1.49 -25.56 -5.45
N LEU A 160 2.74 -25.23 -5.09
CA LEU A 160 3.83 -26.20 -4.92
C LEU A 160 3.88 -26.81 -3.52
N LEU A 161 3.14 -26.23 -2.56
CA LEU A 161 3.04 -26.73 -1.20
C LEU A 161 1.86 -27.70 -1.07
N LYS A 162 1.90 -28.53 -0.02
CA LYS A 162 0.77 -29.41 0.31
C LYS A 162 -0.46 -28.57 0.68
N ASP A 163 -1.66 -29.09 0.40
CA ASP A 163 -2.97 -28.42 0.52
C ASP A 163 -3.27 -27.70 1.86
N THR A 164 -2.50 -27.97 2.91
CA THR A 164 -2.64 -27.34 4.23
C THR A 164 -1.72 -26.14 4.45
N ALA A 165 -0.86 -25.78 3.50
CA ALA A 165 0.13 -24.72 3.64
C ALA A 165 0.11 -23.75 2.47
N TYR A 166 0.33 -22.47 2.76
CA TYR A 166 0.45 -21.41 1.77
C TYR A 166 1.66 -20.52 2.10
N ILE A 167 2.19 -19.85 1.09
CA ILE A 167 3.23 -18.84 1.26
C ILE A 167 2.57 -17.47 1.29
N ALA A 168 2.94 -16.65 2.28
CA ALA A 168 2.59 -15.24 2.35
C ALA A 168 3.84 -14.41 2.64
N PHE A 169 4.05 -13.37 1.84
CA PHE A 169 5.09 -12.38 2.08
C PHE A 169 4.52 -11.26 2.96
N SER A 170 5.18 -10.99 4.09
CA SER A 170 4.84 -9.81 4.89
C SER A 170 5.48 -8.57 4.28
N THR A 171 4.66 -7.58 3.93
CA THR A 171 5.11 -6.23 3.53
C THR A 171 5.15 -5.26 4.71
N ASP A 172 4.86 -5.74 5.92
CA ASP A 172 4.61 -4.89 7.09
C ASP A 172 5.88 -4.20 7.59
N GLU A 173 7.05 -4.78 7.30
CA GLU A 173 8.35 -4.16 7.59
C GLU A 173 8.64 -2.97 6.66
N LEU A 174 8.19 -3.02 5.40
CA LEU A 174 8.28 -1.87 4.49
C LEU A 174 7.36 -0.73 4.92
N LEU A 175 6.23 -1.06 5.56
CA LEU A 175 5.25 -0.10 6.08
C LEU A 175 5.53 0.33 7.53
N ARG A 176 6.67 -0.08 8.12
CA ARG A 176 7.00 0.17 9.54
C ARG A 176 7.13 1.65 9.90
N GLY A 177 7.24 2.55 8.92
CA GLY A 177 7.20 4.01 9.13
C GLY A 177 5.92 4.49 9.81
N ASP A 178 4.78 3.80 9.62
CA ASP A 178 3.49 4.14 10.22
C ASP A 178 3.02 3.09 11.25
N TYR A 179 3.95 2.63 12.09
CA TYR A 179 3.63 1.72 13.19
C TYR A 179 2.61 2.34 14.16
N ALA A 180 2.67 3.66 14.36
CA ALA A 180 1.77 4.38 15.25
C ALA A 180 0.31 4.28 14.81
N THR A 181 -0.03 4.63 13.56
CA THR A 181 -1.42 4.58 13.07
C THR A 181 -1.93 3.15 13.01
N ARG A 182 -1.07 2.16 12.72
CA ARG A 182 -1.44 0.74 12.72
C ARG A 182 -1.82 0.25 14.12
N ILE A 183 -0.97 0.55 15.12
CA ILE A 183 -1.25 0.19 16.52
C ILE A 183 -2.47 0.92 17.05
N GLU A 184 -2.67 2.20 16.70
CA GLU A 184 -3.88 2.94 17.02
C GLU A 184 -5.13 2.32 16.37
N GLY A 185 -5.03 1.85 15.12
CA GLY A 185 -6.09 1.12 14.44
C GLY A 185 -6.47 -0.16 15.17
N TYR A 186 -5.48 -0.98 15.55
CA TYR A 186 -5.74 -2.20 16.33
C TYR A 186 -6.28 -1.90 17.72
N ALA A 187 -5.79 -0.85 18.39
CA ALA A 187 -6.32 -0.41 19.67
C ALA A 187 -7.81 -0.07 19.57
N LYS A 188 -8.22 0.67 18.53
CA LYS A 188 -9.64 0.98 18.25
C LYS A 188 -10.45 -0.28 17.94
N MET A 189 -9.90 -1.22 17.16
CA MET A 189 -10.59 -2.48 16.82
C MET A 189 -10.77 -3.41 18.02
N LEU A 190 -9.75 -3.52 18.88
CA LEU A 190 -9.81 -4.27 20.14
C LEU A 190 -10.77 -3.59 21.13
N GLN A 191 -10.77 -2.27 21.19
CA GLN A 191 -11.70 -1.50 22.03
C GLN A 191 -13.14 -1.61 21.53
N ASN A 192 -13.40 -1.74 20.23
CA ASN A 192 -14.77 -1.87 19.73
C ASN A 192 -15.28 -3.32 19.73
N GLY A 193 -14.48 -4.28 20.22
CA GLY A 193 -14.83 -5.69 20.18
C GLY A 193 -14.98 -6.25 18.76
N VAL A 194 -14.26 -5.70 17.78
CA VAL A 194 -14.31 -6.17 16.38
C VAL A 194 -13.33 -7.32 16.15
N LEU A 195 -12.18 -7.29 16.83
CA LEU A 195 -11.14 -8.31 16.73
C LEU A 195 -10.78 -8.86 18.12
N SER A 196 -10.42 -10.14 18.17
CA SER A 196 -9.77 -10.74 19.33
C SER A 196 -8.25 -10.51 19.32
N VAL A 197 -7.60 -10.71 20.47
CA VAL A 197 -6.14 -10.53 20.61
C VAL A 197 -5.38 -11.51 19.69
N ASN A 198 -5.86 -12.74 19.55
CA ASN A 198 -5.24 -13.73 18.67
C ASN A 198 -5.43 -13.41 17.19
N GLU A 199 -6.50 -12.72 16.80
CA GLU A 199 -6.67 -12.25 15.41
C GLU A 199 -5.70 -11.13 15.07
N VAL A 200 -5.44 -10.20 15.99
CA VAL A 200 -4.39 -9.19 15.83
C VAL A 200 -3.01 -9.86 15.74
N ARG A 201 -2.73 -10.84 16.61
CA ARG A 201 -1.48 -11.61 16.55
C ARG A 201 -1.31 -12.38 15.25
N ARG A 202 -2.38 -12.98 14.72
CA ARG A 202 -2.36 -13.65 13.43
C ARG A 202 -2.03 -12.66 12.29
N LYS A 203 -2.60 -11.45 12.32
CA LYS A 203 -2.29 -10.39 11.35
C LYS A 203 -0.84 -9.92 11.45
N GLU A 204 -0.29 -9.86 12.65
CA GLU A 204 1.12 -9.54 12.89
C GLU A 204 2.07 -10.75 12.81
N ASN A 205 1.60 -11.90 12.29
CA ASN A 205 2.37 -13.14 12.16
C ASN A 205 3.02 -13.63 13.48
N MET A 206 2.40 -13.31 14.62
CA MET A 206 2.80 -13.75 15.96
C MET A 206 2.06 -15.03 16.36
N ARG A 207 2.71 -15.84 17.22
CA ARG A 207 2.09 -17.05 17.78
C ARG A 207 0.87 -16.68 18.65
N PRO A 208 -0.21 -17.47 18.59
CA PRO A 208 -1.39 -17.25 19.44
C PRO A 208 -1.03 -17.47 20.91
N ILE A 209 -1.81 -16.83 21.79
CA ILE A 209 -1.75 -17.07 23.24
C ILE A 209 -3.03 -17.72 23.74
N GLU A 210 -2.90 -18.43 24.86
CA GLU A 210 -4.03 -19.02 25.55
C GLU A 210 -5.01 -17.92 26.01
N ASN A 211 -6.31 -18.18 25.85
CA ASN A 211 -7.41 -17.23 26.12
C ASN A 211 -7.45 -15.95 25.25
N GLY A 212 -6.67 -15.87 24.17
CA GLY A 212 -6.63 -14.70 23.28
C GLY A 212 -7.75 -14.58 22.24
N ASP A 213 -8.60 -15.59 22.09
CA ASP A 213 -9.70 -15.62 21.10
C ASP A 213 -10.98 -14.94 21.60
N LYS A 214 -11.01 -14.51 22.86
CA LYS A 214 -12.16 -13.83 23.46
C LYS A 214 -12.16 -12.36 23.03
N VAL A 215 -13.21 -11.95 22.34
CA VAL A 215 -13.47 -10.55 22.01
C VAL A 215 -13.78 -9.79 23.31
N ARG A 216 -13.13 -8.65 23.51
CA ARG A 216 -13.33 -7.78 24.68
C ARG A 216 -14.16 -6.58 24.24
N VAL A 217 -15.21 -6.27 24.97
CA VAL A 217 -15.98 -5.02 24.79
C VAL A 217 -15.78 -4.20 26.06
N PRO A 218 -15.46 -2.90 25.96
CA PRO A 218 -15.30 -2.03 27.11
C PRO A 218 -16.67 -1.83 27.76
N LEU A 219 -16.75 -2.07 29.06
CA LEU A 219 -17.92 -1.77 29.90
C LEU A 219 -18.10 -0.27 30.18
N THR A 220 -17.62 0.59 29.28
CA THR A 220 -17.79 2.04 29.41
C THR A 220 -19.22 2.41 29.01
N ASN A 221 -19.92 3.07 29.93
CA ASN A 221 -21.35 3.44 29.94
C ASN A 221 -22.36 2.39 30.47
N VAL A 222 -22.00 1.66 31.52
CA VAL A 222 -23.01 1.15 32.46
C VAL A 222 -23.08 2.11 33.64
N ASP A 223 -24.27 2.57 34.01
CA ASP A 223 -24.48 3.34 35.25
C ASP A 223 -23.82 2.60 36.41
N ILE A 224 -23.20 3.31 37.36
CA ILE A 224 -22.43 2.68 38.45
C ILE A 224 -23.26 1.68 39.28
N ASN A 225 -24.59 1.82 39.25
CA ASN A 225 -25.55 0.95 39.91
C ASN A 225 -25.91 -0.33 39.11
N ALA A 226 -25.59 -0.39 37.82
CA ALA A 226 -25.92 -1.50 36.92
C ALA A 226 -24.72 -2.39 36.54
N ALA A 227 -23.50 -1.97 36.86
CA ALA A 227 -22.29 -2.73 36.58
C ALA A 227 -22.23 -4.09 37.30
N ASN A 228 -22.86 -4.19 38.48
CA ASN A 228 -22.86 -5.42 39.28
C ASN A 228 -24.06 -6.33 39.00
N LEU A 229 -25.05 -5.91 38.20
CA LEU A 229 -26.30 -6.68 38.01
C LEU A 229 -26.06 -8.07 37.43
N VAL A 230 -25.15 -8.20 36.46
CA VAL A 230 -24.85 -9.50 35.84
C VAL A 230 -24.06 -10.40 36.79
N GLU A 231 -23.16 -9.83 37.60
CA GLU A 231 -22.45 -10.60 38.64
C GLU A 231 -23.40 -11.03 39.77
N ASP A 232 -24.33 -10.17 40.15
CA ASP A 232 -25.28 -10.46 41.22
C ASP A 232 -26.35 -11.46 40.76
N GLU A 233 -26.86 -11.36 39.53
CA GLU A 233 -27.75 -12.36 38.95
C GLU A 233 -27.09 -13.74 38.86
N THR A 234 -25.82 -13.80 38.46
CA THR A 234 -25.10 -15.08 38.37
C THR A 234 -24.81 -15.67 39.75
N LYS A 235 -24.44 -14.85 40.74
CA LYS A 235 -24.31 -15.29 42.14
C LYS A 235 -25.64 -15.80 42.71
N VAL A 236 -26.75 -15.12 42.43
CA VAL A 236 -28.11 -15.55 42.86
C VAL A 236 -28.51 -16.86 42.18
N ALA A 237 -28.25 -17.03 40.89
CA ALA A 237 -28.53 -18.27 40.17
C ALA A 237 -27.67 -19.45 40.67
N MET A 238 -26.40 -19.20 41.03
CA MET A 238 -25.54 -20.20 41.66
C MET A 238 -26.06 -20.57 43.05
N ALA A 239 -26.46 -19.58 43.86
CA ALA A 239 -27.06 -19.81 45.17
C ALA A 239 -28.33 -20.67 45.07
N GLN A 240 -29.24 -20.35 44.14
CA GLN A 240 -30.45 -21.14 43.90
C GLN A 240 -30.14 -22.62 43.56
N LYS A 241 -29.16 -22.86 42.69
CA LYS A 241 -28.74 -24.22 42.34
C LYS A 241 -28.19 -24.97 43.55
N LEU A 242 -27.29 -24.37 44.32
CA LEU A 242 -26.70 -24.99 45.50
C LEU A 242 -27.75 -25.29 46.59
N ILE A 243 -28.67 -24.36 46.82
CA ILE A 243 -29.79 -24.58 47.77
C ILE A 243 -30.70 -25.71 47.29
N SER A 244 -31.01 -25.76 45.98
CA SER A 244 -31.83 -26.85 45.40
C SER A 244 -31.16 -28.23 45.48
N MET A 245 -29.82 -28.26 45.54
CA MET A 245 -29.02 -29.49 45.71
C MET A 245 -28.92 -29.92 47.19
N GLY A 246 -29.53 -29.18 48.12
CA GLY A 246 -29.61 -29.54 49.54
C GLY A 246 -28.51 -28.96 50.42
N PHE A 247 -27.71 -28.00 49.94
CA PHE A 247 -26.74 -27.28 50.78
C PHE A 247 -27.44 -26.28 51.71
N VAL A 248 -26.91 -26.12 52.93
CA VAL A 248 -27.47 -25.19 53.94
C VAL A 248 -27.45 -23.76 53.40
N PRO A 249 -28.60 -23.06 53.33
CA PRO A 249 -28.68 -21.73 52.72
C PRO A 249 -27.74 -20.69 53.33
N GLU A 250 -27.51 -20.75 54.65
CA GLU A 250 -26.65 -19.82 55.36
C GLU A 250 -25.18 -19.92 54.91
N ASP A 251 -24.67 -21.14 54.73
CA ASP A 251 -23.30 -21.37 54.30
C ASP A 251 -23.10 -21.00 52.82
N VAL A 252 -24.11 -21.24 51.98
CA VAL A 252 -24.10 -20.85 50.56
C VAL A 252 -24.07 -19.34 50.40
N LEU A 253 -24.92 -18.60 51.13
CA LEU A 253 -24.96 -17.14 51.09
C LEU A 253 -23.66 -16.52 51.62
N LYS A 254 -23.08 -17.09 52.69
CA LYS A 254 -21.78 -16.66 53.24
C LYS A 254 -20.63 -16.89 52.25
N SER A 255 -20.65 -18.01 51.51
CA SER A 255 -19.63 -18.32 50.50
C SER A 255 -19.69 -17.41 49.26
N LEU A 256 -20.88 -16.89 48.93
CA LEU A 256 -21.11 -16.02 47.78
C LEU A 256 -21.12 -14.52 48.13
N GLY A 257 -20.89 -14.17 49.41
CA GLY A 257 -20.84 -12.79 49.88
C GLY A 257 -22.19 -12.05 49.86
N LEU A 258 -23.30 -12.80 49.86
CA LEU A 258 -24.66 -12.24 49.86
C LEU A 258 -25.15 -12.05 51.30
N ALA A 259 -25.92 -11.00 51.55
CA ALA A 259 -26.48 -10.73 52.87
C ALA A 259 -27.44 -11.84 53.31
N PRO A 260 -27.41 -12.29 54.58
CA PRO A 260 -28.34 -13.29 55.08
C PRO A 260 -29.77 -12.72 55.05
N ILE A 261 -30.66 -13.42 54.35
CA ILE A 261 -32.09 -13.09 54.31
C ILE A 261 -32.78 -14.04 55.29
N ALA A 262 -33.49 -13.48 56.28
CA ALA A 262 -34.25 -14.28 57.23
C ALA A 262 -35.40 -15.00 56.50
N HIS A 263 -35.39 -16.34 56.55
CA HIS A 263 -36.48 -17.16 56.04
C HIS A 263 -37.65 -17.10 57.03
N THR A 264 -38.87 -16.89 56.55
CA THR A 264 -40.09 -16.72 57.39
C THR A 264 -40.57 -18.02 58.07
N GLY A 265 -39.74 -19.06 58.12
CA GLY A 265 -40.05 -20.35 58.72
C GLY A 265 -41.13 -21.18 58.00
N LEU A 266 -41.81 -20.63 56.99
CA LEU A 266 -42.84 -21.35 56.24
C LEU A 266 -42.20 -22.25 55.18
N PRO A 267 -42.41 -23.59 55.22
CA PRO A 267 -41.90 -24.48 54.18
C PRO A 267 -42.50 -24.08 52.83
N THR A 268 -41.64 -24.05 51.82
CA THR A 268 -42.03 -23.75 50.44
C THR A 268 -43.13 -24.73 50.00
N VAL A 269 -44.17 -24.24 49.33
CA VAL A 269 -45.37 -25.02 48.92
C VAL A 269 -45.04 -26.23 48.02
N GLN A 270 -43.78 -26.37 47.59
CA GLN A 270 -43.28 -27.49 46.81
C GLN A 270 -42.89 -28.73 47.64
N LEU A 271 -42.90 -28.66 48.98
CA LEU A 271 -42.48 -29.75 49.88
C LEU A 271 -43.54 -30.20 50.90
N GLN A 272 -44.83 -29.99 50.65
CA GLN A 272 -45.88 -30.59 51.49
C GLN A 272 -46.34 -31.94 50.94
N ASN A 273 -45.85 -33.03 51.54
CA ASN A 273 -46.52 -34.32 51.48
C ASN A 273 -47.50 -34.38 52.67
N PRO A 274 -48.83 -34.52 52.48
CA PRO A 274 -49.84 -34.25 53.50
C PRO A 274 -49.93 -35.29 54.65
N THR A 275 -48.90 -36.10 54.87
CA THR A 275 -48.89 -37.20 55.86
C THR A 275 -47.91 -37.01 57.01
N GLN A 276 -47.22 -35.87 57.11
CA GLN A 276 -46.21 -35.62 58.16
C GLN A 276 -46.35 -34.26 58.85
N VAL A 277 -47.57 -33.83 59.15
CA VAL A 277 -47.78 -32.72 60.11
C VAL A 277 -48.07 -33.33 61.49
N PRO A 278 -47.19 -33.18 62.50
CA PRO A 278 -47.50 -33.56 63.87
C PRO A 278 -48.58 -32.64 64.45
N ASP A 279 -49.48 -33.20 65.23
CA ASP A 279 -50.59 -32.48 65.85
C ASP A 279 -50.04 -31.43 66.85
N GLY A 280 -50.41 -30.15 66.67
CA GLY A 280 -50.08 -29.06 67.60
C GLY A 280 -49.23 -27.89 67.08
N SER A 281 -48.94 -27.77 65.77
CA SER A 281 -48.07 -26.69 65.26
C SER A 281 -48.77 -25.35 64.96
N TYR A 282 -49.95 -25.08 65.54
CA TYR A 282 -50.56 -23.75 65.48
C TYR A 282 -50.82 -23.24 66.91
N GLU A 283 -49.95 -22.36 67.40
CA GLU A 283 -50.37 -21.39 68.42
C GLU A 283 -50.77 -20.12 67.69
N THR A 284 -52.06 -19.81 67.77
CA THR A 284 -52.64 -18.52 67.39
C THR A 284 -52.31 -17.49 68.47
N GLY A 285 -51.61 -16.42 68.07
CA GLY A 285 -51.36 -15.22 68.87
C GLY A 285 -50.68 -14.16 68.03
#